data_AF-B7FKI8-F1
#
_entry.id   AF-B7FKI8-F1
#
_cell.length_a   1.000
_cell.length_b   1.000
_cell.length_c   1.000
_cell.angle_alpha   90.00
_cell.angle_beta   90.00
_cell.angle_gamma   90.00
#
_symmetry.space_group_name_H-M   'P 1'
#
loop_
_entity.id
_entity.type
_entity.pdbx_description
1 polymer ?
#
loop_
_entity_poly.entity_id
_entity_poly.type
_entity_poly.pdbx_seq_one_letter_code
_entity_poly.pdbx_strand_id
1 'polypeptide(L)'
;MATCIDSSTPPPSRKPNIPHQHDDPSFNFVKFYRPFSHNHEKNLHTQRIVEDFEHVHLHDKVENGVEVDLWLKIQEEARLDLEQEPILSSYYFSSILSHKSLESALSNQLSIHLSNLSLSSTTLFDLFMNILVDDQDIIDAMKDDMKAVKERDPACISYVHCLLNFKGFLACQAHRVAHKLWLQGRKVLALLIQNRVSEVFAVDIHPGAKIGRGILLDHATRLVVGETAVVGNNVAILHNVTLVELVKFV
;
A
#
# COMPACT_ATOMS: atom_id res chain seq x y z
N MET A 1 -29.51 -11.79 -4.19
CA MET A 1 -30.17 -11.39 -5.45
C MET A 1 -30.05 -9.88 -5.59
N ALA A 2 -29.28 -9.40 -6.57
CA ALA A 2 -29.16 -7.98 -6.87
C ALA A 2 -30.28 -7.58 -7.84
N THR A 3 -30.98 -6.49 -7.55
CA THR A 3 -32.01 -5.89 -8.43
C THR A 3 -31.51 -4.54 -8.95
N CYS A 4 -31.23 -4.48 -10.24
CA CYS A 4 -31.05 -3.25 -11.00
C CYS A 4 -32.41 -2.66 -11.36
N ILE A 5 -32.58 -1.34 -11.24
CA ILE A 5 -33.75 -0.62 -11.76
C ILE A 5 -33.27 0.23 -12.93
N ASP A 6 -33.83 -0.06 -14.10
CA ASP A 6 -33.70 0.67 -15.35
C ASP A 6 -34.89 1.64 -15.47
N SER A 7 -34.65 2.88 -15.89
CA SER A 7 -35.74 3.81 -16.20
C SER A 7 -35.34 4.74 -17.34
N SER A 8 -35.58 4.25 -18.55
CA SER A 8 -35.63 4.97 -19.81
C SER A 8 -36.97 5.72 -19.97
N THR A 9 -36.96 7.03 -20.27
CA THR A 9 -38.08 7.74 -20.93
C THR A 9 -37.56 9.00 -21.69
N PRO A 10 -38.08 9.35 -22.89
CA PRO A 10 -37.45 10.29 -23.83
C PRO A 10 -37.99 11.74 -23.77
N PRO A 11 -37.38 12.72 -24.49
CA PRO A 11 -37.68 14.15 -24.32
C PRO A 11 -38.72 14.69 -25.32
N PRO A 12 -39.42 15.82 -25.03
CA PRO A 12 -40.27 16.49 -26.00
C PRO A 12 -39.58 17.65 -26.75
N SER A 13 -40.05 17.93 -27.97
CA SER A 13 -39.47 18.85 -28.96
C SER A 13 -40.43 19.94 -29.49
N ARG A 14 -39.91 21.19 -29.64
CA ARG A 14 -40.23 22.32 -30.60
C ARG A 14 -41.62 23.02 -30.52
N LYS A 15 -41.89 24.32 -30.85
CA LYS A 15 -41.30 25.64 -31.30
C LYS A 15 -42.53 26.62 -31.50
N PRO A 16 -42.53 27.88 -32.07
CA PRO A 16 -41.61 29.06 -32.15
C PRO A 16 -42.30 30.49 -32.01
N ASN A 17 -41.50 31.58 -32.19
CA ASN A 17 -41.77 33.01 -32.60
C ASN A 17 -41.45 34.11 -31.53
N ILE A 18 -40.37 34.94 -31.59
CA ILE A 18 -39.86 36.03 -32.49
C ILE A 18 -40.47 37.43 -32.16
N PRO A 19 -39.76 38.60 -32.19
CA PRO A 19 -38.37 38.98 -31.83
C PRO A 19 -38.29 40.28 -30.97
N HIS A 20 -37.11 40.69 -30.50
CA HIS A 20 -36.64 42.10 -30.52
C HIS A 20 -35.11 42.12 -30.30
N GLN A 21 -34.49 43.17 -30.83
CA GLN A 21 -33.15 43.23 -31.42
C GLN A 21 -32.20 44.10 -30.56
N HIS A 22 -30.88 44.03 -30.85
CA HIS A 22 -29.76 44.88 -30.39
C HIS A 22 -29.08 44.46 -29.06
N ASP A 23 -27.76 44.28 -28.90
CA ASP A 23 -26.55 44.52 -29.71
C ASP A 23 -25.39 43.60 -29.21
N ASP A 24 -24.46 43.22 -30.10
CA ASP A 24 -23.16 42.54 -29.84
C ASP A 24 -22.03 43.57 -30.08
N PRO A 25 -20.86 43.50 -29.40
CA PRO A 25 -19.77 42.64 -29.89
C PRO A 25 -18.82 42.04 -28.83
N SER A 26 -18.58 40.74 -28.94
CA SER A 26 -17.28 40.04 -28.92
C SER A 26 -16.21 40.38 -27.86
N PHE A 27 -15.85 39.40 -27.01
CA PHE A 27 -14.49 39.29 -26.44
C PHE A 27 -13.94 37.85 -26.53
N ASN A 28 -12.92 37.69 -27.37
CA ASN A 28 -11.94 36.60 -27.35
C ASN A 28 -10.99 36.79 -26.16
N PHE A 29 -10.62 35.72 -25.46
CA PHE A 29 -9.27 35.64 -24.89
C PHE A 29 -8.62 34.28 -25.11
N VAL A 30 -7.39 34.38 -25.57
CA VAL A 30 -6.55 33.36 -26.20
C VAL A 30 -5.68 32.67 -25.16
N LYS A 31 -5.39 31.39 -25.45
CA LYS A 31 -4.25 30.58 -25.02
C LYS A 31 -3.05 31.39 -24.49
N PHE A 32 -2.59 31.08 -23.28
CA PHE A 32 -1.20 31.31 -22.89
C PHE A 32 -0.43 29.99 -22.92
N TYR A 33 0.37 29.84 -23.98
CA TYR A 33 1.54 28.97 -24.06
C TYR A 33 2.62 29.79 -24.76
N ARG A 34 3.81 29.97 -24.13
CA ARG A 34 5.15 30.17 -24.74
C ARG A 34 6.19 30.66 -23.69
N PRO A 35 7.52 30.60 -23.94
CA PRO A 35 8.37 29.40 -24.01
C PRO A 35 9.71 29.59 -23.23
N PHE A 36 10.59 28.58 -23.29
CA PHE A 36 11.98 28.54 -22.81
C PHE A 36 12.87 29.76 -23.12
N SER A 37 13.83 30.09 -22.23
CA SER A 37 15.24 30.25 -22.61
C SER A 37 16.24 30.23 -21.43
N HIS A 38 17.51 30.08 -21.80
CA HIS A 38 18.67 29.42 -21.16
C HIS A 38 19.44 30.12 -20.01
N ASN A 39 20.17 29.24 -19.29
CA ASN A 39 21.48 29.38 -18.65
C ASN A 39 21.63 30.11 -17.30
N HIS A 40 21.84 29.31 -16.24
CA HIS A 40 23.03 29.50 -15.40
C HIS A 40 23.50 28.16 -14.82
N GLU A 41 24.69 27.73 -15.26
CA GLU A 41 25.48 26.66 -14.66
C GLU A 41 25.78 27.00 -13.19
N LYS A 42 25.39 26.12 -12.27
CA LYS A 42 26.11 25.93 -11.03
C LYS A 42 26.25 24.43 -10.77
N ASN A 43 27.47 23.96 -11.00
CA ASN A 43 28.01 22.71 -10.50
C ASN A 43 27.61 22.53 -9.02
N LEU A 44 26.75 21.55 -8.73
CA LEU A 44 26.66 20.99 -7.39
C LEU A 44 27.39 19.66 -7.40
N HIS A 45 28.59 19.72 -6.87
CA HIS A 45 29.47 18.61 -6.59
C HIS A 45 28.79 17.75 -5.51
N THR A 46 28.00 16.75 -5.90
CA THR A 46 27.52 15.75 -4.94
C THR A 46 28.71 14.88 -4.58
N GLN A 47 29.39 15.24 -3.49
CA GLN A 47 30.40 14.43 -2.85
C GLN A 47 29.85 13.01 -2.62
N ARG A 48 30.62 12.02 -3.07
CA ARG A 48 30.44 10.61 -2.71
C ARG A 48 30.38 10.49 -1.19
N ILE A 49 29.22 10.14 -0.65
CA ILE A 49 29.11 9.49 0.65
C ILE A 49 29.09 7.98 0.33
N VAL A 50 30.27 7.45 0.02
CA VAL A 50 30.51 6.01 -0.09
C VAL A 50 31.90 5.77 0.49
N GLU A 51 32.04 5.88 1.80
CA GLU A 51 33.15 5.26 2.53
C GLU A 51 32.63 4.67 3.85
N ASP A 52 33.03 3.42 4.06
CA ASP A 52 32.97 2.56 5.26
C ASP A 52 31.66 1.91 5.66
N PHE A 53 31.24 0.89 4.90
CA PHE A 53 30.60 -0.30 5.50
C PHE A 53 31.13 -1.58 4.82
N GLU A 54 31.66 -2.49 5.65
CA GLU A 54 32.27 -3.76 5.24
C GLU A 54 31.29 -4.60 4.40
N HIS A 55 31.68 -4.92 3.16
CA HIS A 55 30.98 -5.85 2.29
C HIS A 55 31.06 -7.27 2.88
N VAL A 56 29.95 -7.79 3.37
CA VAL A 56 29.80 -9.23 3.65
C VAL A 56 29.10 -9.87 2.46
N HIS A 57 29.88 -10.44 1.54
CA HIS A 57 29.37 -11.28 0.47
C HIS A 57 28.89 -12.62 1.04
N LEU A 58 27.57 -12.77 1.21
CA LEU A 58 26.94 -14.05 1.53
C LEU A 58 26.56 -14.75 0.22
N HIS A 59 27.44 -15.65 -0.22
CA HIS A 59 27.14 -16.64 -1.24
C HIS A 59 25.99 -17.55 -0.79
N ASP A 60 25.02 -17.76 -1.68
CA ASP A 60 23.98 -18.78 -1.56
C ASP A 60 24.59 -20.17 -1.31
N LYS A 61 24.51 -20.63 -0.06
CA LYS A 61 24.53 -22.05 0.29
C LYS A 61 23.55 -22.30 1.43
N VAL A 62 22.65 -23.23 1.17
CA VAL A 62 21.75 -23.83 2.15
C VAL A 62 22.61 -24.59 3.18
N GLU A 63 22.81 -24.01 4.37
CA GLU A 63 23.40 -24.70 5.53
C GLU A 63 22.57 -24.44 6.80
N ASN A 64 21.91 -25.51 7.25
CA ASN A 64 21.38 -25.82 8.58
C ASN A 64 21.27 -24.69 9.64
N GLY A 65 20.02 -24.31 9.92
CA GLY A 65 19.51 -24.22 11.30
C GLY A 65 19.57 -22.87 12.03
N VAL A 66 20.13 -21.81 11.43
CA VAL A 66 19.99 -20.45 11.97
C VAL A 66 19.01 -19.72 11.07
N GLU A 67 17.78 -19.52 11.55
CA GLU A 67 16.82 -18.66 10.87
C GLU A 67 17.44 -17.26 10.77
N VAL A 68 17.89 -16.90 9.56
CA VAL A 68 18.45 -15.57 9.28
C VAL A 68 17.39 -14.55 9.66
N ASP A 69 17.75 -13.57 10.47
CA ASP A 69 16.84 -12.50 10.86
C ASP A 69 16.32 -11.81 9.59
N LEU A 70 15.01 -11.94 9.34
CA LEU A 70 14.34 -11.41 8.17
C LEU A 70 14.58 -9.90 8.03
N TRP A 71 14.69 -9.18 9.14
CA TRP A 71 14.95 -7.75 9.12
C TRP A 71 16.34 -7.43 8.58
N LEU A 72 17.37 -8.15 9.02
CA LEU A 72 18.73 -8.00 8.49
C LEU A 72 18.78 -8.33 6.99
N LYS A 73 18.04 -9.35 6.56
CA LYS A 73 17.94 -9.70 5.14
C LYS A 73 17.31 -8.56 4.32
N ILE A 74 16.23 -7.94 4.81
CA ILE A 74 15.59 -6.79 4.16
C ILE A 74 16.53 -5.59 4.08
N GLN A 75 17.29 -5.30 5.14
CA GLN A 75 18.27 -4.22 5.13
C GLN A 75 19.39 -4.48 4.13
N GLU A 76 19.83 -5.73 3.99
CA GLU A 76 20.84 -6.11 3.01
C GLU A 76 20.33 -5.97 1.58
N GLU A 77 19.13 -6.48 1.30
CA GLU A 77 18.50 -6.32 -0.02
C GLU A 77 18.33 -4.83 -0.38
N ALA A 78 17.95 -3.98 0.58
CA ALA A 78 17.87 -2.54 0.37
C ALA A 78 19.22 -1.91 -0.01
N ARG A 79 20.33 -2.36 0.58
CA ARG A 79 21.67 -1.86 0.21
C ARG A 79 22.06 -2.29 -1.20
N LEU A 80 21.78 -3.54 -1.56
CA LEU A 80 22.04 -4.06 -2.90
C LEU A 80 21.22 -3.34 -3.98
N ASP A 81 19.96 -2.99 -3.69
CA ASP A 81 19.12 -2.20 -4.60
C ASP A 81 19.68 -0.78 -4.76
N LEU A 82 20.23 -0.18 -3.70
CA LEU A 82 20.84 1.16 -3.75
C LEU A 82 22.11 1.23 -4.57
N GLU A 83 22.94 0.18 -4.55
CA GLU A 83 24.11 0.08 -5.41
C GLU A 83 23.73 0.05 -6.89
N GLN A 84 22.62 -0.62 -7.21
CA GLN A 84 22.11 -0.75 -8.57
C GLN A 84 21.37 0.52 -9.04
N GLU A 85 20.57 1.14 -8.17
CA GLU A 85 19.72 2.29 -8.50
C GLU A 85 19.90 3.47 -7.52
N PRO A 86 21.01 4.24 -7.61
CA PRO A 86 21.31 5.32 -6.67
C PRO A 86 20.26 6.43 -6.59
N ILE A 87 19.42 6.60 -7.61
CA ILE A 87 18.31 7.56 -7.60
C ILE A 87 17.30 7.27 -6.47
N LEU A 88 17.24 6.02 -5.99
CA LEU A 88 16.35 5.59 -4.91
C LEU A 88 16.98 5.76 -3.51
N SER A 89 18.16 6.38 -3.39
CA SER A 89 18.88 6.59 -2.11
C SER A 89 17.99 7.11 -0.99
N SER A 90 17.34 8.27 -1.20
CA SER A 90 16.46 8.86 -0.19
C SER A 90 15.27 7.96 0.14
N TYR A 91 14.74 7.25 -0.85
CA TYR A 91 13.56 6.39 -0.71
C TYR A 91 13.86 5.16 0.17
N TYR A 92 14.92 4.39 -0.12
CA TYR A 92 15.29 3.26 0.73
C TYR A 92 15.81 3.71 2.10
N PHE A 93 16.51 4.85 2.18
CA PHE A 93 16.93 5.39 3.48
C PHE A 93 15.73 5.71 4.36
N SER A 94 14.74 6.45 3.85
CA SER A 94 13.55 6.82 4.63
C SER A 94 12.61 5.65 4.89
N SER A 95 12.62 4.60 4.07
CA SER A 95 11.65 3.50 4.18
C SER A 95 12.21 2.28 4.91
N ILE A 96 13.53 2.05 4.88
CA ILE A 96 14.18 0.85 5.43
C ILE A 96 15.37 1.21 6.32
N LEU A 97 16.41 1.86 5.78
CA LEU A 97 17.73 1.91 6.43
C LEU A 97 17.78 2.84 7.66
N SER A 98 16.87 3.80 7.78
CA SER A 98 16.74 4.65 8.97
C SER A 98 15.92 4.02 10.11
N HIS A 99 15.24 2.90 9.84
CA HIS A 99 14.42 2.20 10.83
C HIS A 99 15.25 1.20 11.63
N LYS A 100 14.86 1.02 12.90
CA LYS A 100 15.55 0.11 13.83
C LYS A 100 15.00 -1.32 13.80
N SER A 101 13.80 -1.50 13.26
CA SER A 101 13.09 -2.77 13.28
C SER A 101 12.06 -2.86 12.15
N LEU A 102 11.59 -4.08 11.89
CA LEU A 102 10.60 -4.36 10.85
C LEU A 102 9.25 -3.69 11.13
N GLU A 103 8.84 -3.60 12.38
CA GLU A 103 7.62 -2.91 12.84
C GLU A 103 7.69 -1.42 12.51
N SER A 104 8.86 -0.82 12.71
CA SER A 104 9.11 0.59 12.39
C SER A 104 9.05 0.86 10.90
N ALA A 105 9.65 0.01 10.09
CA ALA A 105 9.58 0.11 8.64
C ALA A 105 8.14 -0.09 8.12
N LEU A 106 7.42 -1.11 8.61
CA LEU A 106 6.03 -1.35 8.21
C LEU A 106 5.12 -0.19 8.61
N SER A 107 5.24 0.33 9.84
CA SER A 107 4.43 1.46 10.30
C SER A 107 4.66 2.71 9.46
N ASN A 108 5.91 2.95 9.05
CA ASN A 108 6.24 4.05 8.14
C ASN A 108 5.56 3.84 6.79
N GLN A 109 5.70 2.65 6.21
CA GLN A 109 5.11 2.34 4.91
C GLN A 109 3.58 2.49 4.92
N LEU A 110 2.90 1.90 5.91
CA LEU A 110 1.46 2.00 6.05
C LEU A 110 1.02 3.44 6.32
N SER A 111 1.74 4.19 7.15
CA SER A 111 1.35 5.56 7.49
C SER A 111 1.46 6.51 6.30
N ILE A 112 2.51 6.39 5.49
CA ILE A 112 2.68 7.15 4.25
C ILE A 112 1.52 6.85 3.30
N HIS A 113 1.23 5.56 3.05
CA HIS A 113 0.16 5.16 2.12
C HIS A 113 -1.23 5.57 2.60
N LEU A 114 -1.54 5.38 3.87
CA LEU A 114 -2.91 5.56 4.39
C LEU A 114 -3.21 7.00 4.85
N SER A 115 -2.19 7.87 4.94
CA SER A 115 -2.37 9.29 5.26
C SER A 115 -3.18 10.04 4.21
N ASN A 116 -3.75 11.18 4.62
CA ASN A 116 -4.37 12.17 3.74
C ASN A 116 -4.30 13.56 4.39
N LEU A 117 -4.90 14.57 3.76
CA LEU A 117 -4.88 15.96 4.27
C LEU A 117 -5.53 16.13 5.66
N SER A 118 -6.43 15.23 6.06
CA SER A 118 -7.12 15.26 7.35
C SER A 118 -6.47 14.36 8.40
N LEU A 119 -5.70 13.35 7.98
CA LEU A 119 -5.07 12.36 8.84
C LEU A 119 -3.59 12.23 8.48
N SER A 120 -2.73 12.84 9.31
CA SER A 120 -1.29 12.90 9.05
C SER A 120 -0.62 11.53 9.17
N SER A 121 0.45 11.34 8.38
CA SER A 121 1.29 10.15 8.45
C SER A 121 1.92 9.99 9.84
N THR A 122 2.35 11.06 10.51
CA THR A 122 2.91 10.97 11.87
C THR A 122 1.92 10.36 12.87
N THR A 123 0.67 10.81 12.88
CA THR A 123 -0.37 10.26 13.78
C THR A 123 -0.64 8.78 13.48
N LEU A 124 -0.67 8.41 12.19
CA LEU A 124 -0.84 7.02 11.78
C LEU A 124 0.37 6.16 12.13
N PHE A 125 1.58 6.69 11.99
CA PHE A 125 2.81 6.01 12.36
C PHE A 125 2.79 5.65 13.84
N ASP A 126 2.52 6.62 14.72
CA ASP A 126 2.45 6.37 16.16
C ASP A 126 1.36 5.35 16.51
N LEU A 127 0.20 5.43 15.85
CA LEU A 127 -0.89 4.47 16.03
C LEU A 127 -0.46 3.05 15.65
N PHE A 128 0.14 2.88 14.47
CA PHE A 128 0.56 1.58 13.96
C PHE A 128 1.71 1.01 14.77
N MET A 129 2.70 1.83 15.12
CA MET A 129 3.83 1.43 15.96
C MET A 129 3.36 0.87 17.29
N ASN A 130 2.48 1.59 17.99
CA ASN A 130 1.97 1.14 19.29
C ASN A 130 1.27 -0.23 19.18
N ILE A 131 0.46 -0.43 18.14
CA ILE A 131 -0.26 -1.70 17.95
C ILE A 131 0.69 -2.84 17.60
N LEU A 132 1.66 -2.60 16.72
CA LEU A 132 2.60 -3.62 16.26
C LEU A 132 3.58 -4.03 17.36
N VAL A 133 4.04 -3.10 18.18
CA VAL A 133 4.93 -3.39 19.33
C VAL A 133 4.19 -4.17 20.43
N ASP A 134 2.89 -3.90 20.62
CA ASP A 134 2.08 -4.56 21.65
C ASP A 134 1.59 -5.96 21.24
N ASP A 135 1.70 -6.35 19.95
CA ASP A 135 1.10 -7.58 19.43
C ASP A 135 2.08 -8.40 18.58
N GLN A 136 2.82 -9.29 19.26
CA GLN A 136 3.79 -10.18 18.63
C GLN A 136 3.15 -11.14 17.61
N ASP A 137 1.88 -11.52 17.78
CA ASP A 137 1.21 -12.43 16.83
C ASP A 137 1.04 -11.76 15.45
N ILE A 138 0.82 -10.44 15.41
CA ILE A 138 0.78 -9.68 14.16
C ILE A 138 2.15 -9.71 13.47
N ILE A 139 3.23 -9.60 14.25
CA ILE A 139 4.60 -9.60 13.71
C ILE A 139 4.97 -10.96 13.15
N ASP A 140 4.64 -12.03 13.85
CA ASP A 140 4.89 -13.39 13.38
C ASP A 140 4.06 -13.69 12.14
N ALA A 141 2.79 -13.26 12.12
CA ALA A 141 1.94 -13.39 10.93
C ALA A 141 2.46 -12.59 9.73
N MET A 142 3.00 -11.39 9.96
CA MET A 142 3.66 -10.59 8.92
C MET A 142 4.86 -11.32 8.33
N LYS A 143 5.73 -11.90 9.18
CA LYS A 143 6.90 -12.67 8.71
C LYS A 143 6.47 -13.89 7.89
N ASP A 144 5.45 -14.60 8.34
CA ASP A 144 4.88 -15.73 7.61
C ASP A 144 4.26 -15.28 6.26
N ASP A 145 3.56 -14.15 6.23
CA ASP A 145 3.02 -13.57 5.00
C ASP A 145 4.14 -13.19 4.01
N MET A 146 5.24 -12.59 4.48
CA MET A 146 6.40 -12.25 3.63
C MET A 146 7.05 -13.50 3.03
N LYS A 147 7.25 -14.55 3.83
CA LYS A 147 7.75 -15.86 3.34
C LYS A 147 6.80 -16.44 2.31
N ALA A 148 5.50 -16.45 2.61
CA ALA A 148 4.45 -16.93 1.71
C ALA A 148 4.42 -16.20 0.36
N VAL A 149 4.64 -14.87 0.34
CA VAL A 149 4.74 -14.09 -0.90
C VAL A 149 6.03 -14.43 -1.64
N LYS A 150 7.17 -14.45 -0.94
CA LYS A 150 8.48 -14.73 -1.53
C LYS A 150 8.56 -16.12 -2.17
N GLU A 151 7.93 -17.12 -1.56
CA GLU A 151 7.95 -18.50 -2.04
C GLU A 151 6.97 -18.77 -3.19
N ARG A 152 5.82 -18.08 -3.20
CA ARG A 152 4.69 -18.46 -4.07
C ARG A 152 4.38 -17.46 -5.17
N ASP A 153 4.87 -16.23 -5.07
CA ASP A 153 4.76 -15.23 -6.13
C ASP A 153 6.08 -15.12 -6.91
N PRO A 154 6.14 -15.60 -8.17
CA PRO A 154 7.33 -15.49 -9.01
C PRO A 154 7.80 -14.05 -9.27
N ALA A 155 6.91 -13.06 -9.15
CA ALA A 155 7.25 -11.64 -9.30
C ALA A 155 7.92 -11.06 -8.04
N CYS A 156 7.87 -11.75 -6.90
CA CYS A 156 8.52 -11.33 -5.66
C CYS A 156 10.01 -11.65 -5.68
N ILE A 157 10.79 -10.72 -6.22
CA ILE A 157 12.25 -10.91 -6.33
C ILE A 157 13.00 -10.74 -4.99
N SER A 158 12.44 -10.02 -4.01
CA SER A 158 13.09 -9.77 -2.71
C SER A 158 12.05 -9.45 -1.61
N TYR A 159 12.43 -9.65 -0.33
CA TYR A 159 11.59 -9.30 0.82
C TYR A 159 11.40 -7.79 0.95
N VAL A 160 12.43 -7.00 0.66
CA VAL A 160 12.32 -5.54 0.66
C VAL A 160 11.28 -5.06 -0.36
N HIS A 161 11.22 -5.68 -1.55
CA HIS A 161 10.19 -5.37 -2.54
C HIS A 161 8.79 -5.76 -2.07
N CYS A 162 8.65 -6.90 -1.38
CA CYS A 162 7.39 -7.29 -0.74
C CYS A 162 6.92 -6.20 0.23
N LEU A 163 7.78 -5.78 1.15
CA LEU A 163 7.46 -4.77 2.17
C LEU A 163 7.07 -3.42 1.55
N LEU A 164 7.79 -2.98 0.51
CA LEU A 164 7.62 -1.64 -0.04
C LEU A 164 6.52 -1.53 -1.11
N ASN A 165 6.34 -2.56 -1.94
CA ASN A 165 5.58 -2.44 -3.19
C ASN A 165 4.34 -3.34 -3.28
N PHE A 166 4.23 -4.39 -2.44
CA PHE A 166 3.17 -5.38 -2.60
C PHE A 166 1.91 -4.91 -1.87
N LYS A 167 1.03 -4.23 -2.60
CA LYS A 167 -0.23 -3.70 -2.05
C LYS A 167 -1.12 -4.75 -1.37
N GLY A 168 -1.11 -5.99 -1.85
CA GLY A 168 -1.87 -7.09 -1.23
C GLY A 168 -1.32 -7.43 0.15
N PHE A 169 0.02 -7.53 0.27
CA PHE A 169 0.70 -7.69 1.55
C PHE A 169 0.40 -6.52 2.49
N LEU A 170 0.59 -5.28 2.02
CA LEU A 170 0.34 -4.07 2.82
C LEU A 170 -1.13 -3.96 3.29
N ALA A 171 -2.09 -4.30 2.42
CA ALA A 171 -3.50 -4.33 2.79
C ALA A 171 -3.80 -5.38 3.87
N CYS A 172 -3.19 -6.57 3.78
CA CYS A 172 -3.30 -7.61 4.81
C CYS A 172 -2.76 -7.11 6.16
N GLN A 173 -1.58 -6.48 6.18
CA GLN A 173 -1.00 -5.97 7.42
C GLN A 173 -1.84 -4.82 8.02
N ALA A 174 -2.33 -3.91 7.19
CA ALA A 174 -3.25 -2.85 7.63
C ALA A 174 -4.56 -3.42 8.21
N HIS A 175 -5.09 -4.50 7.62
CA HIS A 175 -6.24 -5.22 8.16
C HIS A 175 -5.95 -5.78 9.55
N ARG A 176 -4.78 -6.40 9.80
CA ARG A 176 -4.45 -6.94 11.14
C ARG A 176 -4.48 -5.85 12.21
N VAL A 177 -3.94 -4.68 11.90
CA VAL A 177 -3.99 -3.50 12.77
C VAL A 177 -5.44 -3.05 13.00
N ALA A 178 -6.24 -2.94 11.93
CA ALA A 178 -7.66 -2.59 12.03
C ALA A 178 -8.48 -3.63 12.83
N HIS A 179 -8.17 -4.91 12.67
CA HIS A 179 -8.77 -6.03 13.41
C HIS A 179 -8.47 -5.91 14.90
N LYS A 180 -7.22 -5.62 15.28
CA LYS A 180 -6.86 -5.39 16.69
C LYS A 180 -7.66 -4.23 17.29
N LEU A 181 -7.75 -3.11 16.57
CA LEU A 181 -8.57 -1.96 16.97
C LEU A 181 -10.05 -2.31 17.11
N TRP A 182 -10.57 -3.11 16.19
CA TRP A 182 -11.95 -3.60 16.23
C TRP A 182 -12.22 -4.43 17.49
N LEU A 183 -11.33 -5.35 17.83
CA LEU A 183 -11.42 -6.17 19.04
C LEU A 183 -11.29 -5.35 20.32
N GLN A 184 -10.55 -4.24 20.29
CA GLN A 184 -10.47 -3.26 21.39
C GLN A 184 -11.71 -2.35 21.50
N GLY A 185 -12.72 -2.52 20.65
CA GLY A 185 -13.91 -1.68 20.63
C GLY A 185 -13.72 -0.32 19.95
N ARG A 186 -12.53 -0.02 19.40
CA ARG A 186 -12.22 1.21 18.66
C ARG A 186 -12.75 1.13 17.21
N LYS A 187 -14.02 0.74 17.05
CA LYS A 187 -14.64 0.39 15.76
C LYS A 187 -14.59 1.51 14.72
N VAL A 188 -14.84 2.75 15.13
CA VAL A 188 -14.80 3.92 14.22
C VAL A 188 -13.44 4.07 13.56
N LEU A 189 -12.36 3.88 14.32
CA LEU A 189 -11.00 3.98 13.81
C LEU A 189 -10.64 2.78 12.92
N ALA A 190 -11.09 1.58 13.28
CA ALA A 190 -10.91 0.39 12.46
C ALA A 190 -11.59 0.53 11.08
N LEU A 191 -12.83 1.04 11.05
CA LEU A 191 -13.56 1.32 9.80
C LEU A 191 -12.91 2.44 8.99
N LEU A 192 -12.36 3.46 9.65
CA LEU A 192 -11.58 4.50 8.97
C LEU A 192 -10.37 3.90 8.24
N ILE A 193 -9.61 3.02 8.92
CA ILE A 193 -8.45 2.35 8.32
C ILE A 193 -8.89 1.45 7.17
N GLN A 194 -9.96 0.65 7.34
CA GLN A 194 -10.54 -0.15 6.25
C GLN A 194 -10.85 0.71 5.03
N ASN A 195 -11.52 1.86 5.20
CA ASN A 195 -11.84 2.76 4.10
C ASN A 195 -10.58 3.27 3.39
N ARG A 196 -9.55 3.67 4.15
CA ARG A 196 -8.27 4.11 3.56
C ARG A 196 -7.57 2.98 2.81
N VAL A 197 -7.61 1.76 3.31
CA VAL A 197 -7.05 0.56 2.65
C VAL A 197 -7.80 0.28 1.33
N SER A 198 -9.13 0.41 1.34
CA SER A 198 -9.95 0.28 0.13
C SER A 198 -9.62 1.36 -0.91
N GLU A 199 -9.47 2.61 -0.49
CA GLU A 199 -9.14 3.72 -1.41
C GLU A 199 -7.74 3.61 -2.00
N VAL A 200 -6.73 3.21 -1.20
CA VAL A 200 -5.31 3.25 -1.59
C VAL A 200 -4.87 1.95 -2.28
N PHE A 201 -5.33 0.80 -1.78
CA PHE A 201 -4.90 -0.51 -2.29
C PHE A 201 -5.96 -1.21 -3.14
N ALA A 202 -7.18 -0.68 -3.19
CA ALA A 202 -8.35 -1.31 -3.82
C ALA A 202 -8.66 -2.69 -3.21
N VAL A 203 -8.49 -2.81 -1.88
CA VAL A 203 -8.77 -4.02 -1.09
C VAL A 203 -9.71 -3.63 0.05
N ASP A 204 -10.85 -4.30 0.16
CA ASP A 204 -11.84 -4.02 1.18
C ASP A 204 -12.02 -5.24 2.09
N ILE A 205 -11.33 -5.23 3.23
CA ILE A 205 -11.45 -6.29 4.23
C ILE A 205 -12.08 -5.69 5.47
N HIS A 206 -13.28 -6.15 5.81
CA HIS A 206 -13.97 -5.66 6.99
C HIS A 206 -13.15 -6.00 8.26
N PRO A 207 -12.92 -5.06 9.20
CA PRO A 207 -12.09 -5.30 10.38
C PRO A 207 -12.56 -6.46 11.26
N GLY A 208 -13.84 -6.83 11.22
CA GLY A 208 -14.36 -8.02 11.91
C GLY A 208 -13.94 -9.37 11.30
N ALA A 209 -13.48 -9.39 10.04
CA ALA A 209 -13.06 -10.61 9.35
C ALA A 209 -11.81 -11.22 10.02
N LYS A 210 -11.78 -12.54 10.09
CA LYS A 210 -10.65 -13.29 10.67
C LYS A 210 -9.74 -13.80 9.58
N ILE A 211 -8.47 -13.39 9.61
CA ILE A 211 -7.46 -13.79 8.62
C ILE A 211 -6.29 -14.45 9.36
N GLY A 212 -5.96 -15.67 8.93
CA GLY A 212 -4.81 -16.43 9.39
C GLY A 212 -3.47 -15.83 8.95
N ARG A 213 -2.41 -16.61 8.90
CA ARG A 213 -1.05 -16.20 8.50
C ARG A 213 -0.53 -16.98 7.31
N GLY A 214 0.53 -16.50 6.66
CA GLY A 214 1.01 -17.07 5.40
C GLY A 214 0.09 -16.74 4.24
N ILE A 215 -0.48 -15.53 4.24
CA ILE A 215 -1.46 -15.09 3.25
C ILE A 215 -0.74 -14.49 2.03
N LEU A 216 -1.16 -14.92 0.84
CA LEU A 216 -0.79 -14.29 -0.43
C LEU A 216 -2.04 -13.65 -1.03
N LEU A 217 -2.05 -12.33 -1.18
CA LEU A 217 -3.08 -11.60 -1.92
C LEU A 217 -2.48 -11.11 -3.24
N ASP A 218 -2.56 -11.95 -4.26
CA ASP A 218 -2.00 -11.64 -5.58
C ASP A 218 -2.95 -10.76 -6.40
N HIS A 219 -2.42 -9.67 -6.95
CA HIS A 219 -3.17 -8.71 -7.76
C HIS A 219 -4.51 -8.29 -7.12
N ALA A 220 -4.52 -8.10 -5.79
CA ALA A 220 -5.67 -7.97 -4.87
C ALA A 220 -6.73 -6.87 -5.18
N THR A 221 -6.63 -6.18 -6.30
CA THR A 221 -7.58 -5.17 -6.77
C THR A 221 -9.02 -5.71 -6.77
N ARG A 222 -9.92 -4.98 -6.12
CA ARG A 222 -11.36 -5.31 -5.94
C ARG A 222 -11.62 -6.54 -5.07
N LEU A 223 -10.65 -6.98 -4.27
CA LEU A 223 -10.91 -7.96 -3.22
C LEU A 223 -11.87 -7.37 -2.20
N VAL A 224 -12.94 -8.10 -1.88
CA VAL A 224 -13.88 -7.74 -0.81
C VAL A 224 -14.02 -8.93 0.13
N VAL A 225 -13.85 -8.71 1.44
CA VAL A 225 -13.97 -9.73 2.50
C VAL A 225 -14.91 -9.20 3.58
N GLY A 226 -16.08 -9.83 3.71
CA GLY A 226 -17.13 -9.40 4.64
C GLY A 226 -16.82 -9.67 6.12
N GLU A 227 -17.59 -9.05 7.01
CA GLU A 227 -17.37 -9.06 8.47
C GLU A 227 -17.26 -10.47 9.07
N THR A 228 -18.05 -11.42 8.59
CA THR A 228 -18.14 -12.77 9.15
C THR A 228 -17.19 -13.77 8.48
N ALA A 229 -16.38 -13.33 7.51
CA ALA A 229 -15.48 -14.20 6.77
C ALA A 229 -14.35 -14.73 7.67
N VAL A 230 -13.93 -15.96 7.38
CA VAL A 230 -12.80 -16.62 8.04
C VAL A 230 -11.88 -17.20 6.97
N VAL A 231 -10.68 -16.63 6.88
CA VAL A 231 -9.60 -17.09 6.01
C VAL A 231 -8.58 -17.81 6.89
N GLY A 232 -8.30 -19.08 6.58
CA GLY A 232 -7.32 -19.91 7.28
C GLY A 232 -5.86 -19.49 7.03
N ASN A 233 -4.93 -20.35 7.42
CA ASN A 233 -3.50 -20.14 7.21
C ASN A 233 -3.08 -20.60 5.81
N ASN A 234 -1.99 -20.05 5.29
CA ASN A 234 -1.37 -20.44 4.03
C ASN A 234 -2.28 -20.30 2.81
N VAL A 235 -3.30 -19.44 2.88
CA VAL A 235 -4.24 -19.19 1.78
C VAL A 235 -3.64 -18.23 0.76
N ALA A 236 -3.82 -18.55 -0.52
CA ALA A 236 -3.56 -17.64 -1.63
C ALA A 236 -4.88 -17.20 -2.26
N ILE A 237 -5.11 -15.90 -2.38
CA ILE A 237 -6.27 -15.28 -3.02
C ILE A 237 -5.76 -14.49 -4.23
N LEU A 238 -6.25 -14.86 -5.42
CA LEU A 238 -5.87 -14.23 -6.68
C LEU A 238 -6.83 -13.08 -7.05
N HIS A 239 -6.59 -12.45 -8.20
CA HIS A 239 -7.39 -11.31 -8.66
C HIS A 239 -8.89 -11.62 -8.82
N ASN A 240 -9.73 -10.60 -8.58
CA ASN A 240 -11.17 -10.63 -8.83
C ASN A 240 -11.97 -11.66 -8.02
N VAL A 241 -11.51 -11.97 -6.80
CA VAL A 241 -12.25 -12.79 -5.83
C VAL A 241 -13.06 -11.88 -4.90
N THR A 242 -14.32 -12.23 -4.67
CA THR A 242 -15.22 -11.53 -3.75
C THR A 242 -15.78 -12.51 -2.73
N LEU A 243 -15.55 -12.25 -1.44
CA LEU A 243 -15.97 -13.08 -0.31
C LEU A 243 -17.01 -12.33 0.52
N VAL A 244 -18.27 -12.42 0.09
CA VAL A 244 -19.38 -11.62 0.64
C VAL A 244 -20.14 -12.30 1.79
N GLU A 245 -20.10 -13.63 1.93
CA GLU A 245 -20.77 -14.32 3.04
C GLU A 245 -20.28 -15.77 3.23
N LEU A 246 -20.01 -16.18 4.49
CA LEU A 246 -19.71 -17.53 4.96
C LEU A 246 -18.82 -18.41 4.05
N VAL A 247 -17.76 -17.84 3.48
CA VAL A 247 -16.70 -18.63 2.83
C VAL A 247 -15.65 -18.94 3.88
N LYS A 248 -15.53 -20.20 4.26
CA LYS A 248 -14.40 -20.72 5.03
C LYS A 248 -13.37 -21.27 4.05
N PHE A 249 -12.21 -20.64 3.97
CA PHE A 249 -11.02 -21.31 3.43
C PHE A 249 -10.33 -21.98 4.60
N VAL A 250 -10.38 -23.32 4.64
CA VAL A 250 -9.63 -24.15 5.59
C VAL A 250 -8.38 -24.65 4.90
#